data_AF-A0A7X3GLQ3-F1
#
_entry.id   AF-A0A7X3GLQ3-F1
#
_cell.length_a   1.000
_cell.length_b   1.000
_cell.length_c   1.000
_cell.angle_alpha   90.00
_cell.angle_beta   90.00
_cell.angle_gamma   90.00
#
_symmetry.space_group_name_H-M   'P 1'
#
loop_
_entity.id
_entity.type
_entity.pdbx_description
1 polymer ?
#
loop_
_entity_poly.entity_id
_entity_poly.type
_entity_poly.pdbx_seq_one_letter_code
_entity_poly.pdbx_strand_id
1 'polypeptide(L)'
;MKGLLSLIVLAILLTGCSNASSIGQQAAAMDPVLKQRYADLGHIAGFKDGKPSIYTTLWTLKTLNKLDIKIPHKSEIIDWMNSVELVQPVHSTDKANTEWLEGVPPEYALIFQLEIYNELESNVPTRYQQNIDSHFKARQQSDGSFISDDEIKDPLISTLWAIRIYDLLKMEIPNKKKVLHYINNEYSALDSDMSKINHVYYLIMLKETIPEELLIQFKDVIKGLSTDIFDSKDLFRNTHMWYQIKMISSTVPVDININITEDKLLYSFDQYFSGEGTSLEILYKYSVIFKGRINEKEKEKLESNFESTYFNNGWNSLEGIINENTTMYGLFIARELSQINELNLSGIKNYYSSLLTQIENSDSFNTFLDLKFRIISKSIIVLGDKELINNAKRYLLSRIKLLSGEEINILSITALFESAKILGVQLGQYEGSESSKSLFNQYKLDNINEINIEQLYQYFVLQYYLGSHVDSDIIKESVLQYIHPKGGFKFNSYDNSPSLEATYVASKIIRYFKLEDLLSKELVSLDNFLNEQLTLIKDESNAFFLRGLIYMSKGNIDSDERSRGHNEK
;
A
#
# COMPACT_ATOMS: atom_id res chain seq x y z
N MET A 1 -39.98 8.89 34.38
CA MET A 1 -38.74 8.08 34.23
C MET A 1 -38.75 7.19 32.99
N LYS A 2 -39.79 6.38 32.73
CA LYS A 2 -39.86 5.51 31.53
C LYS A 2 -39.84 6.27 30.18
N GLY A 3 -40.47 7.45 30.09
CA GLY A 3 -40.45 8.26 28.87
C GLY A 3 -39.09 8.88 28.54
N LEU A 4 -38.32 9.26 29.57
CA LEU A 4 -36.99 9.86 29.41
C LEU A 4 -35.97 8.82 28.89
N LEU A 5 -36.04 7.59 29.41
CA LEU A 5 -35.23 6.47 28.91
C LEU A 5 -35.57 6.13 27.45
N SER A 6 -36.85 6.17 27.06
CA SER A 6 -37.24 5.92 25.66
C SER A 6 -36.72 7.00 24.71
N LEU A 7 -36.69 8.26 25.14
CA LEU A 7 -36.16 9.39 24.38
C LEU A 7 -34.64 9.34 24.22
N ILE A 8 -33.92 8.91 25.26
CA ILE A 8 -32.47 8.71 25.21
C ILE A 8 -32.12 7.55 24.28
N VAL A 9 -32.84 6.43 24.36
CA VAL A 9 -32.65 5.28 23.46
C VAL A 9 -32.98 5.65 22.01
N LEU A 10 -34.05 6.43 21.77
CA LEU A 10 -34.38 6.91 20.42
C LEU A 10 -33.32 7.88 19.88
N ALA A 11 -32.79 8.77 20.72
CA ALA A 11 -31.73 9.71 20.33
C ALA A 11 -30.41 8.99 20.00
N ILE A 12 -30.06 7.93 20.76
CA ILE A 12 -28.89 7.08 20.49
C ILE A 12 -29.08 6.25 19.21
N LEU A 13 -30.30 5.76 18.96
CA LEU A 13 -30.62 5.05 17.71
C LEU A 13 -30.61 5.98 16.49
N LEU A 14 -31.08 7.23 16.64
CA LEU A 14 -31.07 8.23 15.58
C LEU A 14 -29.66 8.75 15.26
N THR A 15 -28.79 8.93 16.26
CA THR A 15 -27.38 9.27 16.01
C THR A 15 -26.60 8.10 15.40
N GLY A 16 -26.86 6.86 15.84
CA GLY A 16 -26.27 5.64 15.28
C GLY A 16 -26.66 5.37 13.82
N CYS A 17 -27.92 5.62 13.44
CA CYS A 17 -28.35 5.52 12.03
C CYS A 17 -27.89 6.71 11.18
N SER A 18 -27.74 7.92 11.75
CA SER A 18 -27.30 9.09 10.98
C SER A 18 -25.86 9.00 10.49
N ASN A 19 -24.95 8.41 11.29
CA ASN A 19 -23.53 8.29 10.94
C ASN A 19 -23.26 7.26 9.84
N ALA A 20 -24.01 6.16 9.80
CA ALA A 20 -23.89 5.18 8.71
C ALA A 20 -24.49 5.72 7.39
N SER A 21 -25.54 6.55 7.47
CA SER A 21 -26.14 7.19 6.30
C SER A 21 -25.35 8.39 5.75
N SER A 22 -24.59 9.11 6.60
CA SER A 22 -23.80 10.27 6.18
C SER A 22 -22.54 9.89 5.41
N ILE A 23 -21.88 8.79 5.78
CA ILE A 23 -20.66 8.29 5.10
C ILE A 23 -21.00 7.90 3.64
N GLY A 24 -22.13 7.23 3.41
CA GLY A 24 -22.59 6.87 2.07
C GLY A 24 -23.10 8.04 1.23
N GLN A 25 -23.63 9.10 1.86
CA GLN A 25 -24.12 10.30 1.17
C GLN A 25 -23.00 11.30 0.82
N GLN A 26 -21.98 11.47 1.66
CA GLN A 26 -20.81 12.33 1.36
C GLN A 26 -19.99 11.78 0.18
N ALA A 27 -19.84 10.46 0.07
CA ALA A 27 -19.14 9.83 -1.05
C ALA A 27 -19.86 9.96 -2.42
N ALA A 28 -21.13 10.39 -2.45
CA ALA A 28 -21.88 10.56 -3.70
C ALA A 28 -21.63 11.92 -4.38
N ALA A 29 -21.22 12.95 -3.63
CA ALA A 29 -20.99 14.30 -4.12
C ALA A 29 -19.53 14.58 -4.53
N MET A 30 -18.61 13.70 -4.17
CA MET A 30 -17.18 13.84 -4.41
C MET A 30 -16.83 13.62 -5.90
N ASP A 31 -15.91 14.44 -6.42
CA ASP A 31 -15.37 14.29 -7.78
C ASP A 31 -14.85 12.86 -7.98
N PRO A 32 -15.12 12.22 -9.13
CA PRO A 32 -14.70 10.84 -9.39
C PRO A 32 -13.22 10.57 -9.12
N VAL A 33 -12.34 11.54 -9.39
CA VAL A 33 -10.89 11.40 -9.20
C VAL A 33 -10.51 11.34 -7.72
N LEU A 34 -11.18 12.14 -6.89
CA LEU A 34 -11.02 12.07 -5.43
C LEU A 34 -11.65 10.79 -4.89
N LYS A 35 -12.90 10.52 -5.29
CA LYS A 35 -13.68 9.37 -4.83
C LYS A 35 -12.96 8.05 -5.05
N GLN A 36 -12.30 7.87 -6.20
CA GLN A 36 -11.59 6.63 -6.51
C GLN A 36 -10.44 6.35 -5.54
N ARG A 37 -9.81 7.39 -4.99
CA ARG A 37 -8.62 7.30 -4.13
C ARG A 37 -8.91 7.54 -2.66
N TYR A 38 -10.05 8.12 -2.32
CA TYR A 38 -10.40 8.46 -0.95
C TYR A 38 -10.67 7.21 -0.09
N ALA A 39 -10.15 7.24 1.13
CA ALA A 39 -10.18 6.16 2.10
C ALA A 39 -10.66 6.69 3.45
N ASP A 40 -11.77 6.15 3.96
CA ASP A 40 -12.34 6.52 5.26
C ASP A 40 -12.49 5.28 6.14
N LEU A 41 -11.71 5.22 7.21
CA LEU A 41 -11.69 4.14 8.22
C LEU A 41 -12.30 4.62 9.56
N GLY A 42 -13.12 5.68 9.51
CA GLY A 42 -13.76 6.29 10.67
C GLY A 42 -12.82 7.19 11.47
N HIS A 43 -11.97 6.59 12.31
CA HIS A 43 -11.05 7.34 13.17
C HIS A 43 -9.78 7.83 12.45
N ILE A 44 -9.48 7.26 11.28
CA ILE A 44 -8.38 7.64 10.38
C ILE A 44 -8.98 7.72 8.97
N ALA A 45 -8.57 8.72 8.18
CA ALA A 45 -8.99 8.88 6.79
C ALA A 45 -7.85 9.49 5.96
N GLY A 46 -7.92 9.39 4.63
CA GLY A 46 -6.93 9.94 3.72
C GLY A 46 -7.10 9.44 2.29
N PHE A 47 -6.02 9.34 1.52
CA PHE A 47 -6.04 8.84 0.16
C PHE A 47 -5.03 7.71 -0.05
N LYS A 48 -5.41 6.73 -0.88
CA LYS A 48 -4.66 5.50 -1.13
C LYS A 48 -3.73 5.57 -2.33
N ASP A 49 -2.52 5.05 -2.17
CA ASP A 49 -1.51 4.95 -3.23
C ASP A 49 -1.78 3.74 -4.16
N GLY A 50 -2.41 2.68 -3.63
CA GLY A 50 -2.58 1.40 -4.33
C GLY A 50 -3.98 1.06 -4.85
N LYS A 51 -4.02 0.04 -5.69
CA LYS A 51 -5.22 -0.72 -6.09
C LYS A 51 -5.50 -1.86 -5.08
N PRO A 52 -6.66 -2.52 -5.11
CA PRO A 52 -6.90 -3.70 -4.26
C PRO A 52 -5.85 -4.80 -4.52
N SER A 53 -5.37 -5.44 -3.45
CA SER A 53 -4.40 -6.54 -3.54
C SER A 53 -5.11 -7.88 -3.73
N ILE A 54 -4.69 -8.66 -4.72
CA ILE A 54 -5.21 -10.04 -4.93
C ILE A 54 -4.89 -10.94 -3.73
N TYR A 55 -3.66 -10.84 -3.19
CA TYR A 55 -3.26 -11.62 -2.02
C TYR A 55 -4.17 -11.31 -0.83
N THR A 56 -4.34 -10.02 -0.53
CA THR A 56 -5.17 -9.57 0.59
C THR A 56 -6.63 -9.94 0.36
N THR A 57 -7.17 -9.71 -0.85
CA THR A 57 -8.53 -10.10 -1.22
C THR A 57 -8.76 -11.58 -0.97
N LEU A 58 -7.89 -12.45 -1.48
CA LEU A 58 -8.02 -13.89 -1.33
C LEU A 58 -8.11 -14.28 0.15
N TRP A 59 -7.11 -13.92 0.96
CA TRP A 59 -7.05 -14.38 2.34
C TRP A 59 -8.18 -13.82 3.19
N THR A 60 -8.65 -12.62 2.89
CA THR A 60 -9.84 -12.08 3.56
C THR A 60 -11.09 -12.86 3.19
N LEU A 61 -11.36 -13.12 1.90
CA LEU A 61 -12.51 -13.91 1.46
C LEU A 61 -12.51 -15.30 2.10
N LYS A 62 -11.34 -15.96 2.12
CA LYS A 62 -11.18 -17.27 2.78
C LYS A 62 -11.49 -17.20 4.27
N THR A 63 -11.04 -16.15 4.96
CA THR A 63 -11.27 -15.98 6.41
C THR A 63 -12.75 -15.75 6.70
N LEU A 64 -13.41 -14.87 5.94
CA LEU A 64 -14.84 -14.61 6.06
C LEU A 64 -15.66 -15.89 5.87
N ASN A 65 -15.47 -16.58 4.74
CA ASN A 65 -16.14 -17.84 4.46
C ASN A 65 -15.85 -18.89 5.54
N LYS A 66 -14.60 -18.98 6.01
CA LYS A 66 -14.25 -19.98 7.02
C LYS A 66 -14.96 -19.74 8.34
N LEU A 67 -15.19 -18.48 8.71
CA LEU A 67 -15.89 -18.08 9.93
C LEU A 67 -17.41 -17.96 9.78
N ASP A 68 -17.94 -18.30 8.60
CA ASP A 68 -19.34 -18.20 8.24
C ASP A 68 -19.86 -16.74 8.26
N ILE A 69 -18.98 -15.79 7.93
CA ILE A 69 -19.29 -14.35 7.78
C ILE A 69 -19.65 -14.08 6.32
N LYS A 70 -20.68 -13.27 6.08
CA LYS A 70 -21.15 -12.94 4.73
C LYS A 70 -20.10 -12.10 3.98
N ILE A 71 -19.82 -12.46 2.73
CA ILE A 71 -18.96 -11.63 1.86
C ILE A 71 -19.75 -10.40 1.36
N PRO A 72 -19.32 -9.17 1.68
CA PRO A 72 -19.92 -7.94 1.15
C PRO A 72 -19.54 -7.71 -0.33
N HIS A 73 -20.42 -7.04 -1.09
CA HIS A 73 -20.31 -6.70 -2.53
C HIS A 73 -19.66 -7.75 -3.43
N LYS A 74 -20.07 -8.99 -3.23
CA LYS A 74 -19.63 -10.17 -3.99
C LYS A 74 -19.60 -9.91 -5.51
N SER A 75 -20.59 -9.23 -6.08
CA SER A 75 -20.68 -8.89 -7.51
C SER A 75 -19.54 -7.98 -7.99
N GLU A 76 -19.25 -6.94 -7.24
CA GLU A 76 -18.23 -5.94 -7.59
C GLU A 76 -16.83 -6.55 -7.53
N ILE A 77 -16.59 -7.50 -6.61
CA ILE A 77 -15.34 -8.28 -6.58
C ILE A 77 -15.22 -9.15 -7.83
N ILE A 78 -16.31 -9.81 -8.24
CA ILE A 78 -16.34 -10.64 -9.45
C ILE A 78 -16.03 -9.78 -10.69
N ASP A 79 -16.66 -8.62 -10.80
CA ASP A 79 -16.44 -7.70 -11.93
C ASP A 79 -14.99 -7.19 -11.97
N TRP A 80 -14.43 -6.82 -10.81
CA TRP A 80 -13.01 -6.48 -10.72
C TRP A 80 -12.12 -7.65 -11.13
N MET A 81 -12.33 -8.86 -10.59
CA MET A 81 -11.56 -10.06 -10.95
C MET A 81 -11.68 -10.44 -12.42
N ASN A 82 -12.80 -10.10 -13.08
CA ASN A 82 -12.98 -10.23 -14.52
C ASN A 82 -12.22 -9.14 -15.31
N SER A 83 -11.87 -8.02 -14.70
CA SER A 83 -11.04 -6.99 -15.34
C SER A 83 -9.53 -7.26 -15.21
N VAL A 84 -9.12 -8.08 -14.23
CA VAL A 84 -7.70 -8.40 -14.01
C VAL A 84 -7.23 -9.52 -14.94
N GLU A 85 -6.17 -9.24 -15.70
CA GLU A 85 -5.41 -10.23 -16.48
C GLU A 85 -4.08 -10.55 -15.77
N LEU A 86 -4.03 -11.70 -15.08
CA LEU A 86 -2.85 -12.17 -14.32
C LEU A 86 -1.91 -13.08 -15.10
N VAL A 87 -2.27 -13.45 -16.33
CA VAL A 87 -1.44 -14.27 -17.20
C VAL A 87 -1.36 -13.58 -18.55
N GLN A 88 -0.20 -13.02 -18.88
CA GLN A 88 0.10 -12.59 -20.24
C GLN A 88 0.05 -13.87 -21.10
N PRO A 89 -0.56 -13.80 -22.29
CA PRO A 89 -0.15 -14.68 -23.35
C PRO A 89 1.39 -14.63 -23.43
N VAL A 90 2.06 -15.75 -23.63
CA VAL A 90 3.53 -15.93 -23.67
C VAL A 90 4.26 -14.96 -24.65
N HIS A 91 3.51 -14.14 -25.39
CA HIS A 91 3.97 -13.16 -26.38
C HIS A 91 3.41 -11.73 -26.22
N SER A 92 2.79 -11.37 -25.08
CA SER A 92 2.33 -9.99 -24.89
C SER A 92 3.51 -9.05 -24.61
N THR A 93 3.58 -7.95 -25.35
CA THR A 93 4.54 -6.85 -25.11
C THR A 93 3.91 -5.72 -24.28
N ASP A 94 2.61 -5.82 -23.98
CA ASP A 94 1.85 -4.80 -23.26
C ASP A 94 1.91 -5.03 -21.75
N LYS A 95 2.95 -4.48 -21.11
CA LYS A 95 3.09 -4.39 -19.65
C LYS A 95 2.11 -3.41 -18.99
N ALA A 96 1.42 -2.57 -19.78
CA ALA A 96 0.72 -1.39 -19.28
C ALA A 96 -0.65 -1.66 -18.61
N ASN A 97 -1.27 -2.83 -18.83
CA ASN A 97 -2.64 -3.12 -18.37
C ASN A 97 -2.75 -4.28 -17.39
N THR A 98 -1.62 -4.78 -16.89
CA THR A 98 -1.58 -6.03 -16.13
C THR A 98 -1.15 -5.76 -14.69
N GLU A 99 -2.07 -6.00 -13.75
CA GLU A 99 -1.82 -5.95 -12.30
C GLU A 99 -1.07 -7.22 -11.91
N TRP A 100 0.24 -7.25 -12.13
CA TRP A 100 1.08 -8.38 -11.72
C TRP A 100 1.33 -8.35 -10.21
N LEU A 101 1.30 -9.52 -9.60
CA LEU A 101 2.08 -9.75 -8.39
C LEU A 101 3.55 -9.83 -8.82
N GLU A 102 4.25 -8.70 -8.87
CA GLU A 102 5.68 -8.67 -9.21
C GLU A 102 6.46 -9.66 -8.31
N GLY A 103 7.34 -10.45 -8.92
CA GLY A 103 8.16 -11.44 -8.20
C GLY A 103 7.43 -12.74 -7.81
N VAL A 104 6.17 -12.93 -8.20
CA VAL A 104 5.40 -14.16 -7.91
C VAL A 104 5.34 -15.08 -9.14
N PRO A 105 5.57 -16.40 -9.00
CA PRO A 105 5.41 -17.35 -10.11
C PRO A 105 4.00 -17.29 -10.72
N PRO A 106 3.84 -17.35 -12.06
CA PRO A 106 2.54 -17.27 -12.72
C PRO A 106 1.50 -18.29 -12.22
N GLU A 107 1.93 -19.50 -11.87
CA GLU A 107 1.06 -20.55 -11.32
C GLU A 107 0.48 -20.17 -9.97
N TYR A 108 1.23 -19.43 -9.16
CA TYR A 108 0.77 -18.97 -7.85
C TYR A 108 -0.29 -17.87 -8.00
N ALA A 109 -0.11 -16.97 -8.97
CA ALA A 109 -1.12 -15.97 -9.33
C ALA A 109 -2.41 -16.64 -9.87
N LEU A 110 -2.26 -17.68 -10.70
CA LEU A 110 -3.38 -18.50 -11.18
C LEU A 110 -4.14 -19.19 -10.04
N ILE A 111 -3.42 -19.80 -9.09
CA ILE A 111 -4.03 -20.43 -7.90
C ILE A 111 -4.85 -19.39 -7.13
N PHE A 112 -4.30 -18.20 -6.89
CA PHE A 112 -5.02 -17.16 -6.16
C PHE A 112 -6.28 -16.72 -6.88
N GLN A 113 -6.22 -16.54 -8.20
CA GLN A 113 -7.38 -16.17 -8.99
C GLN A 113 -8.49 -17.23 -8.91
N LEU A 114 -8.13 -18.50 -9.08
CA LEU A 114 -9.07 -19.62 -8.99
C LEU A 114 -9.66 -19.77 -7.59
N GLU A 115 -8.85 -19.60 -6.55
CA GLU A 115 -9.34 -19.62 -5.18
C GLU A 115 -10.31 -18.47 -4.93
N ILE A 116 -10.04 -17.25 -5.41
CA ILE A 116 -11.00 -16.14 -5.29
C ILE A 116 -12.34 -16.49 -5.93
N TYR A 117 -12.35 -17.03 -7.15
CA TYR A 117 -13.61 -17.46 -7.78
C TYR A 117 -14.33 -18.54 -6.97
N ASN A 118 -13.59 -19.51 -6.41
CA ASN A 118 -14.16 -20.56 -5.56
C ASN A 118 -14.74 -20.01 -4.25
N GLU A 119 -14.04 -19.09 -3.57
CA GLU A 119 -14.54 -18.42 -2.36
C GLU A 119 -15.75 -17.53 -2.67
N LEU A 120 -15.80 -16.93 -3.85
CA LEU A 120 -16.96 -16.19 -4.34
C LEU A 120 -18.02 -17.12 -4.95
N GLU A 121 -17.88 -18.44 -4.89
CA GLU A 121 -18.82 -19.40 -5.51
C GLU A 121 -19.21 -19.02 -6.95
N SER A 122 -18.29 -18.42 -7.69
CA SER A 122 -18.50 -17.91 -9.04
C SER A 122 -17.85 -18.85 -10.04
N ASN A 123 -18.46 -18.96 -11.23
CA ASN A 123 -17.86 -19.73 -12.31
C ASN A 123 -16.57 -19.05 -12.76
N VAL A 124 -15.51 -19.84 -12.92
CA VAL A 124 -14.26 -19.40 -13.55
C VAL A 124 -14.54 -19.15 -15.04
N PRO A 125 -14.29 -17.93 -15.57
CA PRO A 125 -14.48 -17.67 -16.99
C PRO A 125 -13.66 -18.60 -17.90
N THR A 126 -14.27 -19.10 -18.98
CA THR A 126 -13.66 -20.09 -19.91
C THR A 126 -12.31 -19.64 -20.47
N ARG A 127 -12.12 -18.33 -20.69
CA ARG A 127 -10.84 -17.78 -21.15
C ARG A 127 -9.67 -18.10 -20.21
N TYR A 128 -9.91 -18.15 -18.89
CA TYR A 128 -8.85 -18.47 -17.92
C TYR A 128 -8.49 -19.95 -17.97
N GLN A 129 -9.46 -20.84 -18.17
CA GLN A 129 -9.21 -22.27 -18.38
C GLN A 129 -8.33 -22.50 -19.62
N GLN A 130 -8.64 -21.82 -20.72
CA GLN A 130 -7.85 -21.88 -21.96
C GLN A 130 -6.42 -21.34 -21.77
N ASN A 131 -6.26 -20.27 -20.99
CA ASN A 131 -4.94 -19.71 -20.67
C ASN A 131 -4.11 -20.66 -19.81
N ILE A 132 -4.71 -21.35 -18.84
CA ILE A 132 -4.04 -22.36 -18.00
C ILE A 132 -3.54 -23.53 -18.86
N ASP A 133 -4.41 -24.07 -19.70
CA ASP A 133 -4.04 -25.17 -20.60
C ASP A 133 -2.92 -24.76 -21.57
N SER A 134 -3.00 -23.54 -22.10
CA SER A 134 -1.98 -23.00 -23.01
C SER A 134 -0.66 -22.74 -22.30
N HIS A 135 -0.69 -22.23 -21.07
CA HIS A 135 0.49 -22.00 -20.22
C HIS A 135 1.24 -23.29 -19.94
N PHE A 136 0.53 -24.34 -19.51
CA PHE A 136 1.15 -25.65 -19.24
C PHE A 136 1.67 -26.34 -20.51
N LYS A 137 0.98 -26.21 -21.64
CA LYS A 137 1.47 -26.71 -22.94
C LYS A 137 2.73 -25.97 -23.41
N ALA A 138 2.77 -24.65 -23.27
CA ALA A 138 3.93 -23.86 -23.64
C ALA A 138 5.15 -24.21 -22.78
N ARG A 139 4.95 -24.39 -21.48
CA ARG A 139 6.00 -24.80 -20.54
C ARG A 139 6.58 -26.17 -20.88
N GLN A 140 5.69 -27.15 -21.15
CA GLN A 140 6.08 -28.48 -21.63
C GLN A 140 7.00 -28.39 -22.87
N GLN A 141 6.73 -27.46 -23.78
CA GLN A 141 7.53 -27.26 -24.99
C GLN A 141 8.85 -26.51 -24.74
N SER A 142 8.92 -25.59 -23.77
CA SER A 142 10.06 -24.69 -23.60
C SER A 142 11.20 -25.27 -22.75
N ASP A 143 10.90 -25.90 -21.61
CA ASP A 143 11.90 -26.39 -20.66
C ASP A 143 11.77 -27.89 -20.37
N GLY A 144 10.80 -28.57 -21.00
CA GLY A 144 10.47 -29.97 -20.72
C GLY A 144 9.91 -30.20 -19.32
N SER A 145 9.62 -29.13 -18.57
CA SER A 145 8.92 -29.17 -17.31
C SER A 145 7.41 -29.12 -17.58
N PHE A 146 6.69 -29.94 -16.84
CA PHE A 146 5.29 -30.33 -17.03
C PHE A 146 5.03 -31.46 -18.04
N ILE A 147 4.05 -32.30 -17.68
CA ILE A 147 4.06 -33.76 -17.86
C ILE A 147 4.09 -34.18 -19.33
N SER A 148 5.28 -34.43 -19.86
CA SER A 148 5.43 -35.05 -21.18
C SER A 148 5.15 -36.56 -21.14
N ASP A 149 4.86 -37.13 -22.31
CA ASP A 149 4.76 -38.58 -22.47
C ASP A 149 6.10 -39.30 -22.20
N ASP A 150 7.23 -38.58 -22.13
CA ASP A 150 8.55 -39.18 -22.10
C ASP A 150 9.35 -38.97 -20.80
N GLU A 151 9.19 -37.86 -20.04
CA GLU A 151 9.84 -37.65 -18.72
C GLU A 151 9.35 -36.38 -18.00
N ILE A 152 9.51 -36.29 -16.66
CA ILE A 152 9.32 -35.05 -15.87
C ILE A 152 10.71 -34.51 -15.49
N LYS A 153 11.09 -33.34 -16.00
CA LYS A 153 12.48 -32.81 -15.86
C LYS A 153 12.71 -31.82 -14.71
N ASP A 154 11.67 -31.26 -14.08
CA ASP A 154 11.81 -30.46 -12.85
C ASP A 154 10.52 -30.54 -12.00
N PRO A 155 10.47 -31.35 -10.92
CA PRO A 155 9.30 -32.20 -10.81
C PRO A 155 8.44 -31.99 -9.56
N LEU A 156 8.91 -31.33 -8.49
CA LEU A 156 8.08 -31.20 -7.27
C LEU A 156 7.15 -29.98 -7.35
N ILE A 157 7.69 -28.76 -7.24
CA ILE A 157 6.90 -27.54 -7.03
C ILE A 157 5.88 -27.32 -8.16
N SER A 158 6.29 -27.46 -9.41
CA SER A 158 5.41 -27.31 -10.58
C SER A 158 4.28 -28.34 -10.61
N THR A 159 4.57 -29.59 -10.22
CA THR A 159 3.55 -30.65 -10.11
C THR A 159 2.56 -30.35 -8.99
N LEU A 160 3.02 -29.84 -7.85
CA LEU A 160 2.12 -29.48 -6.74
C LEU A 160 1.17 -28.34 -7.11
N TRP A 161 1.69 -27.31 -7.79
CA TRP A 161 0.85 -26.22 -8.28
C TRP A 161 -0.18 -26.70 -9.29
N ALA A 162 0.20 -27.60 -10.19
CA ALA A 162 -0.74 -28.19 -11.13
C ALA A 162 -1.81 -29.03 -10.43
N ILE A 163 -1.45 -29.89 -9.47
CA ILE A 163 -2.43 -30.64 -8.66
C ILE A 163 -3.45 -29.69 -8.06
N ARG A 164 -2.98 -28.58 -7.48
CA ARG A 164 -3.87 -27.56 -6.89
C ARG A 164 -4.74 -26.85 -7.91
N ILE A 165 -4.19 -26.45 -9.06
CA ILE A 165 -4.95 -25.79 -10.13
C ILE A 165 -6.05 -26.70 -10.66
N TYR A 166 -5.73 -27.96 -10.99
CA TYR A 166 -6.71 -28.91 -11.52
C TYR A 166 -7.77 -29.30 -10.48
N ASP A 167 -7.39 -29.43 -9.20
CA ASP A 167 -8.35 -29.63 -8.09
C ASP A 167 -9.31 -28.43 -7.95
N LEU A 168 -8.79 -27.20 -7.98
CA LEU A 168 -9.60 -25.98 -7.91
C LEU A 168 -10.56 -25.84 -9.11
N LEU A 169 -10.13 -26.30 -10.30
CA LEU A 169 -10.96 -26.37 -11.50
C LEU A 169 -11.96 -27.54 -11.49
N LYS A 170 -11.85 -28.44 -10.51
CA LYS A 170 -12.63 -29.69 -10.41
C LYS A 170 -12.43 -30.59 -11.65
N MET A 171 -11.23 -30.58 -12.21
CA MET A 171 -10.83 -31.37 -13.38
C MET A 171 -9.83 -32.48 -12.99
N GLU A 172 -9.77 -33.55 -13.78
CA GLU A 172 -8.72 -34.55 -13.61
C GLU A 172 -7.39 -34.02 -14.14
N ILE A 173 -6.32 -34.18 -13.34
CA ILE A 173 -4.98 -33.80 -13.76
C ILE A 173 -4.50 -34.70 -14.92
N PRO A 174 -3.93 -34.13 -15.99
CA PRO A 174 -3.33 -34.91 -17.08
C PRO A 174 -2.27 -35.87 -16.54
N ASN A 175 -2.15 -37.05 -17.16
CA ASN A 175 -1.12 -38.03 -16.83
C ASN A 175 -1.07 -38.43 -15.34
N LYS A 176 -2.23 -38.49 -14.67
CA LYS A 176 -2.41 -38.81 -13.24
C LYS A 176 -1.53 -39.96 -12.73
N LYS A 177 -1.40 -41.06 -13.50
CA LYS A 177 -0.56 -42.22 -13.11
C LYS A 177 0.92 -41.84 -12.87
N LYS A 178 1.49 -40.97 -13.72
CA LYS A 178 2.86 -40.50 -13.57
C LYS A 178 3.00 -39.53 -12.40
N VAL A 179 2.02 -38.64 -12.23
CA VAL A 179 1.94 -37.75 -11.07
C VAL A 179 1.93 -38.57 -9.77
N LEU A 180 1.12 -39.63 -9.72
CA LEU A 180 1.06 -40.52 -8.55
C LEU A 180 2.36 -41.28 -8.32
N HIS A 181 3.00 -41.79 -9.36
CA HIS A 181 4.32 -42.41 -9.24
C HIS A 181 5.33 -41.44 -8.63
N TYR A 182 5.33 -40.20 -9.10
CA TYR A 182 6.23 -39.16 -8.60
C TYR A 182 5.94 -38.78 -7.14
N ILE A 183 4.68 -38.48 -6.80
CA ILE A 183 4.25 -38.17 -5.42
C ILE A 183 4.61 -39.32 -4.47
N ASN A 184 4.37 -40.57 -4.88
CA ASN A 184 4.62 -41.73 -4.03
C ASN A 184 6.10 -42.06 -3.86
N ASN A 185 6.99 -41.67 -4.77
CA ASN A 185 8.42 -41.97 -4.68
C ASN A 185 9.24 -40.82 -4.06
N GLU A 186 8.84 -39.57 -4.28
CA GLU A 186 9.66 -38.42 -3.88
C GLU A 186 9.33 -37.93 -2.48
N TYR A 187 8.04 -37.91 -2.12
CA TYR A 187 7.66 -37.57 -0.74
C TYR A 187 7.99 -38.69 0.26
N SER A 188 7.90 -39.95 -0.17
CA SER A 188 8.28 -41.10 0.66
C SER A 188 9.78 -41.17 0.93
N ALA A 189 10.62 -40.65 0.01
CA ALA A 189 12.07 -40.60 0.16
C ALA A 189 12.55 -39.48 1.10
N LEU A 190 11.73 -38.45 1.34
CA LEU A 190 12.06 -37.33 2.22
C LEU A 190 11.63 -37.65 3.66
N ASP A 191 12.54 -38.14 4.50
CA ASP A 191 12.26 -38.49 5.90
C ASP A 191 12.08 -37.25 6.79
N SER A 192 10.99 -36.51 6.59
CA SER A 192 10.60 -35.38 7.43
C SER A 192 9.10 -35.40 7.74
N ASP A 193 8.72 -34.85 8.89
CA ASP A 193 7.33 -34.72 9.32
C ASP A 193 6.47 -33.96 8.31
N MET A 194 7.02 -32.88 7.74
CA MET A 194 6.34 -32.07 6.73
C MET A 194 6.11 -32.86 5.43
N SER A 195 7.07 -33.70 5.02
CA SER A 195 6.92 -34.55 3.83
C SER A 195 5.80 -35.57 4.00
N LYS A 196 5.69 -36.20 5.17
CA LYS A 196 4.63 -37.16 5.50
C LYS A 196 3.24 -36.50 5.48
N ILE A 197 3.12 -35.32 6.08
CA ILE A 197 1.87 -34.52 6.06
C ILE A 197 1.51 -34.12 4.61
N ASN A 198 2.47 -33.60 3.85
CA ASN A 198 2.28 -33.20 2.46
C ASN A 198 1.85 -34.39 1.58
N HIS A 199 2.46 -35.57 1.76
CA HIS A 199 2.11 -36.77 0.98
C HIS A 199 0.63 -37.13 1.16
N VAL A 200 0.16 -37.20 2.41
CA VAL A 200 -1.25 -37.47 2.71
C VAL A 200 -2.15 -36.38 2.13
N TYR A 201 -1.77 -35.11 2.31
CA TYR A 201 -2.53 -33.97 1.79
C TYR A 201 -2.74 -34.05 0.26
N TYR A 202 -1.67 -34.31 -0.50
CA TYR A 202 -1.77 -34.39 -1.97
C TYR A 202 -2.50 -35.65 -2.46
N LEU A 203 -2.40 -36.79 -1.78
CA LEU A 203 -3.21 -37.96 -2.11
C LEU A 203 -4.70 -37.69 -1.94
N ILE A 204 -5.10 -36.94 -0.90
CA ILE A 204 -6.48 -36.50 -0.71
C ILE A 204 -6.94 -35.58 -1.85
N MET A 205 -6.13 -34.59 -2.23
CA MET A 205 -6.44 -33.70 -3.37
C MET A 205 -6.59 -34.48 -4.68
N LEU A 206 -5.77 -35.51 -4.89
CA LEU A 206 -5.85 -36.39 -6.05
C LEU A 206 -7.00 -37.41 -5.98
N LYS A 207 -7.76 -37.43 -4.88
CA LYS A 207 -8.84 -38.39 -4.60
C LYS A 207 -8.36 -39.84 -4.64
N GLU A 208 -7.19 -40.09 -4.08
CA GLU A 208 -6.57 -41.41 -4.05
C GLU A 208 -6.56 -42.04 -2.65
N THR A 209 -6.44 -43.36 -2.63
CA THR A 209 -6.32 -44.11 -1.38
C THR A 209 -4.98 -43.85 -0.72
N ILE A 210 -4.99 -43.61 0.60
CA ILE A 210 -3.78 -43.42 1.40
C ILE A 210 -3.26 -44.80 1.84
N PRO A 211 -1.99 -45.16 1.55
CA PRO A 211 -1.40 -46.40 2.04
C PRO A 211 -1.42 -46.49 3.57
N GLU A 212 -1.67 -47.68 4.11
CA GLU A 212 -1.78 -47.90 5.56
C GLU A 212 -0.51 -47.51 6.32
N GLU A 213 0.66 -47.85 5.78
CA GLU A 213 1.96 -47.49 6.36
C GLU A 213 2.14 -45.97 6.46
N LEU A 214 1.80 -45.23 5.40
CA LEU A 214 1.85 -43.77 5.39
C LEU A 214 0.87 -43.16 6.41
N LEU A 215 -0.32 -43.76 6.56
CA LEU A 215 -1.30 -43.33 7.54
C LEU A 215 -0.80 -43.52 8.98
N ILE A 216 -0.11 -44.62 9.26
CA ILE A 216 0.52 -44.85 10.57
C ILE A 216 1.59 -43.78 10.84
N GLN A 217 2.49 -43.57 9.87
CA GLN A 217 3.53 -42.55 9.97
C GLN A 217 2.95 -41.15 10.20
N PHE A 218 1.92 -40.76 9.46
CA PHE A 218 1.23 -39.49 9.62
C PHE A 218 0.62 -39.32 11.03
N LYS A 219 -0.01 -40.36 11.57
CA LYS A 219 -0.57 -40.34 12.93
C LYS A 219 0.52 -40.22 13.98
N ASP A 220 1.68 -40.84 13.78
CA ASP A 220 2.80 -40.72 14.71
C ASP A 220 3.43 -39.32 14.68
N VAL A 221 3.53 -38.69 13.51
CA VAL A 221 3.92 -37.27 13.38
C VAL A 221 3.01 -36.39 14.24
N ILE A 222 1.68 -36.53 14.12
CA ILE A 222 0.73 -35.70 14.88
C ILE A 222 0.94 -35.82 16.40
N LYS A 223 1.22 -37.02 16.92
CA LYS A 223 1.44 -37.24 18.35
C LYS A 223 2.70 -36.53 18.87
N GLY A 224 3.71 -36.34 18.02
CA GLY A 224 4.99 -35.73 18.37
C GLY A 224 5.04 -34.21 18.25
N LEU A 225 4.05 -33.58 17.60
CA LEU A 225 4.05 -32.14 17.35
C LEU A 225 3.73 -31.32 18.60
N SER A 226 4.40 -30.16 18.73
CA SER A 226 4.07 -29.17 19.74
C SER A 226 2.62 -28.71 19.60
N THR A 227 1.91 -28.72 20.72
CA THR A 227 0.52 -28.25 20.81
C THR A 227 0.42 -26.77 21.17
N ASP A 228 1.53 -26.13 21.56
CA ASP A 228 1.66 -24.68 21.68
C ASP A 228 2.32 -24.11 20.42
N ILE A 229 1.53 -23.39 19.62
CA ILE A 229 1.93 -22.87 18.30
C ILE A 229 2.50 -21.44 18.43
N PHE A 230 2.00 -20.66 19.40
CA PHE A 230 2.23 -19.22 19.50
C PHE A 230 3.63 -18.86 20.04
N ASP A 231 4.19 -19.68 20.93
CA ASP A 231 5.48 -19.38 21.56
C ASP A 231 6.67 -19.94 20.75
N SER A 232 6.44 -20.37 19.50
CA SER A 232 7.45 -21.02 18.69
C SER A 232 8.27 -20.04 17.84
N LYS A 233 9.60 -20.24 17.81
CA LYS A 233 10.50 -19.52 16.90
C LYS A 233 10.16 -19.69 15.42
N ASP A 234 9.40 -20.74 15.08
CA ASP A 234 8.96 -21.10 13.74
C ASP A 234 7.44 -20.98 13.57
N LEU A 235 6.83 -19.90 14.08
CA LEU A 235 5.38 -19.67 14.09
C LEU A 235 4.72 -19.97 12.73
N PHE A 236 5.31 -19.48 11.63
CA PHE A 236 4.78 -19.69 10.29
C PHE A 236 4.75 -21.17 9.89
N ARG A 237 5.86 -21.91 10.12
CA ARG A 237 5.97 -23.33 9.79
C ARG A 237 4.97 -24.16 10.59
N ASN A 238 4.91 -23.96 11.90
CA ASN A 238 4.03 -24.70 12.78
C ASN A 238 2.56 -24.42 12.49
N THR A 239 2.21 -23.15 12.24
CA THR A 239 0.86 -22.77 11.83
C THR A 239 0.47 -23.42 10.51
N HIS A 240 1.39 -23.49 9.54
CA HIS A 240 1.13 -24.16 8.27
C HIS A 240 0.95 -25.68 8.39
N MET A 241 1.78 -26.35 9.20
CA MET A 241 1.63 -27.79 9.49
C MET A 241 0.28 -28.10 10.13
N TRP A 242 -0.09 -27.37 11.19
CA TRP A 242 -1.38 -27.57 11.87
C TRP A 242 -2.58 -27.28 10.97
N TYR A 243 -2.46 -26.28 10.09
CA TYR A 243 -3.46 -26.03 9.05
C TYR A 243 -3.66 -27.25 8.15
N GLN A 244 -2.58 -27.84 7.61
CA GLN A 244 -2.67 -29.02 6.75
C GLN A 244 -3.24 -30.24 7.49
N ILE A 245 -2.82 -30.47 8.73
CA ILE A 245 -3.36 -31.54 9.57
C ILE A 245 -4.87 -31.38 9.77
N LYS A 246 -5.34 -30.15 10.01
CA LYS A 246 -6.78 -29.84 10.12
C LYS A 246 -7.52 -30.08 8.81
N MET A 247 -6.94 -29.71 7.66
CA MET A 247 -7.52 -30.03 6.36
C MET A 247 -7.64 -31.54 6.14
N ILE A 248 -6.58 -32.30 6.43
CA ILE A 248 -6.57 -33.78 6.34
C ILE A 248 -7.63 -34.40 7.26
N SER A 249 -7.83 -33.85 8.47
CA SER A 249 -8.76 -34.40 9.46
C SER A 249 -10.23 -34.41 9.04
N SER A 250 -10.59 -33.64 8.00
CA SER A 250 -11.92 -33.69 7.39
C SER A 250 -12.19 -35.00 6.64
N THR A 251 -11.14 -35.70 6.23
CA THR A 251 -11.20 -36.93 5.43
C THR A 251 -10.67 -38.13 6.21
N VAL A 252 -9.61 -37.92 7.00
CA VAL A 252 -8.95 -38.95 7.80
C VAL A 252 -9.17 -38.66 9.28
N PRO A 253 -9.92 -39.50 10.01
CA PRO A 253 -10.15 -39.28 11.43
C PRO A 253 -8.83 -39.31 12.23
N VAL A 254 -8.50 -38.17 12.83
CA VAL A 254 -7.33 -38.00 13.71
C VAL A 254 -7.70 -37.14 14.92
N ASP A 255 -7.26 -37.55 16.10
CA ASP A 255 -7.42 -36.78 17.33
C ASP A 255 -6.42 -35.63 17.34
N ILE A 256 -6.93 -34.41 17.22
CA ILE A 256 -6.13 -33.18 17.23
C ILE A 256 -6.39 -32.45 18.55
N ASN A 257 -5.41 -32.51 19.46
CA ASN A 257 -5.46 -31.74 20.70
C ASN A 257 -4.46 -30.57 20.65
N ILE A 258 -4.97 -29.36 20.40
CA ILE A 258 -4.16 -28.13 20.39
C ILE A 258 -4.45 -27.35 21.68
N ASN A 259 -3.40 -27.07 22.44
CA ASN A 259 -3.47 -26.45 23.76
C ASN A 259 -3.14 -24.95 23.67
N ILE A 260 -4.13 -24.18 23.24
CA ILE A 260 -4.05 -22.73 23.10
C ILE A 260 -5.18 -22.11 23.93
N THR A 261 -4.81 -21.18 24.80
CA THR A 261 -5.74 -20.40 25.62
C THR A 261 -6.46 -19.36 24.76
N GLU A 262 -7.67 -18.99 25.16
CA GLU A 262 -8.45 -17.95 24.48
C GLU A 262 -7.68 -16.62 24.46
N ASP A 263 -7.04 -16.24 25.57
CA ASP A 263 -6.24 -15.01 25.66
C ASP A 263 -5.11 -14.94 24.60
N LYS A 264 -4.39 -16.04 24.36
CA LYS A 264 -3.32 -16.09 23.34
C LYS A 264 -3.88 -15.96 21.92
N LEU A 265 -5.05 -16.57 21.68
CA LEU A 265 -5.75 -16.45 20.41
C LEU A 265 -6.18 -15.00 20.17
N LEU A 266 -6.85 -14.40 21.15
CA LEU A 266 -7.33 -13.01 21.12
C LEU A 266 -6.19 -12.02 20.89
N TYR A 267 -5.07 -12.17 21.62
CA TYR A 267 -3.88 -11.35 21.42
C TYR A 267 -3.41 -11.33 19.96
N SER A 268 -3.47 -12.46 19.27
CA SER A 268 -3.02 -12.57 17.88
C SER A 268 -3.98 -11.94 16.89
N PHE A 269 -5.28 -11.99 17.17
CA PHE A 269 -6.28 -11.20 16.43
C PHE A 269 -6.03 -9.70 16.64
N ASP A 270 -5.76 -9.28 17.88
CA ASP A 270 -5.47 -7.88 18.21
C ASP A 270 -4.20 -7.36 17.52
N GLN A 271 -3.14 -8.16 17.45
CA GLN A 271 -1.90 -7.81 16.73
C GLN A 271 -2.10 -7.65 15.22
N TYR A 272 -2.99 -8.45 14.62
CA TYR A 272 -3.40 -8.23 13.23
C TYR A 272 -4.10 -6.87 13.07
N PHE A 273 -5.03 -6.55 13.97
CA PHE A 273 -5.78 -5.30 13.92
C PHE A 273 -4.96 -4.05 14.23
N SER A 274 -3.90 -4.17 15.04
CA SER A 274 -2.99 -3.06 15.34
C SER A 274 -1.93 -2.81 14.27
N GLY A 275 -1.83 -3.69 13.28
CA GLY A 275 -0.80 -3.59 12.23
C GLY A 275 0.60 -3.98 12.73
N GLU A 276 0.68 -4.90 13.69
CA GLU A 276 1.93 -5.32 14.32
C GLU A 276 2.16 -6.83 14.12
N GLY A 277 2.45 -7.24 12.88
CA GLY A 277 3.26 -8.45 12.63
C GLY A 277 2.54 -9.78 12.42
N THR A 278 1.21 -9.83 12.26
CA THR A 278 0.49 -11.05 11.84
C THR A 278 -0.02 -10.91 10.40
N SER A 279 0.29 -11.86 9.51
CA SER A 279 -0.23 -11.82 8.13
C SER A 279 -1.66 -12.35 8.03
N LEU A 280 -2.41 -11.88 7.03
CA LEU A 280 -3.76 -12.38 6.71
C LEU A 280 -3.81 -13.90 6.45
N GLU A 281 -2.74 -14.45 5.89
CA GLU A 281 -2.62 -15.90 5.69
C GLU A 281 -2.54 -16.65 7.03
N ILE A 282 -1.81 -16.12 8.02
CA ILE A 282 -1.78 -16.70 9.36
C ILE A 282 -3.16 -16.60 10.02
N LEU A 283 -3.84 -15.45 9.86
CA LEU A 283 -5.20 -15.24 10.35
C LEU A 283 -6.18 -16.28 9.78
N TYR A 284 -6.15 -16.51 8.46
CA TYR A 284 -6.93 -17.56 7.83
C TYR A 284 -6.58 -18.94 8.40
N LYS A 285 -5.29 -19.28 8.51
CA LYS A 285 -4.89 -20.58 9.06
C LYS A 285 -5.40 -20.76 10.50
N TYR A 286 -5.38 -19.72 11.33
CA TYR A 286 -6.00 -19.74 12.65
C TYR A 286 -7.51 -19.91 12.61
N SER A 287 -8.20 -19.25 11.68
CA SER A 287 -9.65 -19.46 11.48
C SER A 287 -9.98 -20.93 11.15
N VAL A 288 -9.07 -21.63 10.46
CA VAL A 288 -9.20 -23.06 10.15
C VAL A 288 -8.88 -23.93 11.36
N ILE A 289 -7.78 -23.64 12.05
CA ILE A 289 -7.30 -24.43 13.19
C ILE A 289 -8.25 -24.31 14.38
N PHE A 290 -8.82 -23.12 14.61
CA PHE A 290 -9.59 -22.76 15.80
C PHE A 290 -11.05 -22.35 15.51
N LYS A 291 -11.64 -22.71 14.35
CA LYS A 291 -13.01 -22.28 13.94
C LYS A 291 -14.06 -22.30 15.08
N GLY A 292 -14.06 -23.36 15.90
CA GLY A 292 -15.02 -23.53 17.00
C GLY A 292 -14.67 -22.85 18.32
N ARG A 293 -13.51 -22.18 18.41
CA ARG A 293 -13.05 -21.43 19.59
C ARG A 293 -13.08 -19.91 19.37
N ILE A 294 -13.41 -19.45 18.16
CA ILE A 294 -13.55 -18.02 17.85
C ILE A 294 -15.00 -17.62 18.14
N ASN A 295 -15.18 -16.77 19.14
CA ASN A 295 -16.51 -16.34 19.60
C ASN A 295 -17.14 -15.29 18.65
N GLU A 296 -18.44 -15.06 18.77
CA GLU A 296 -19.19 -14.13 17.89
C GLU A 296 -18.70 -12.68 17.99
N LYS A 297 -18.27 -12.22 19.18
CA LYS A 297 -17.74 -10.86 19.36
C LYS A 297 -16.48 -10.64 18.50
N GLU A 298 -15.61 -11.64 18.40
CA GLU A 298 -14.43 -11.53 17.52
C GLU A 298 -14.79 -11.62 16.05
N LYS A 299 -15.82 -12.39 15.68
CA LYS A 299 -16.33 -12.40 14.31
C LYS A 299 -16.91 -11.04 13.93
N GLU A 300 -17.71 -10.42 14.79
CA GLU A 300 -18.26 -9.07 14.59
C GLU A 300 -17.14 -8.03 14.45
N LYS A 301 -16.07 -8.14 15.26
CA LYS A 301 -14.89 -7.27 15.14
C LYS A 301 -14.17 -7.46 13.80
N LEU A 302 -13.97 -8.71 13.36
CA LEU A 302 -13.40 -9.04 12.04
C LEU A 302 -14.27 -8.51 10.91
N GLU A 303 -15.58 -8.76 10.96
CA GLU A 303 -16.55 -8.30 9.96
C GLU A 303 -16.54 -6.78 9.87
N SER A 304 -16.66 -6.06 10.99
CA SER A 304 -16.62 -4.60 11.01
C SER A 304 -15.30 -4.05 10.45
N ASN A 305 -14.18 -4.69 10.78
CA ASN A 305 -12.87 -4.31 10.25
C ASN A 305 -12.81 -4.51 8.72
N PHE A 306 -13.28 -5.66 8.26
CA PHE A 306 -13.33 -6.03 6.84
C PHE A 306 -14.30 -5.17 6.03
N GLU A 307 -15.48 -4.85 6.56
CA GLU A 307 -16.40 -3.91 5.91
C GLU A 307 -15.80 -2.50 5.85
N SER A 308 -15.20 -2.02 6.95
CA SER A 308 -14.56 -0.70 6.98
C SER A 308 -13.39 -0.57 6.02
N THR A 309 -12.68 -1.66 5.73
CA THR A 309 -11.60 -1.69 4.76
C THR A 309 -12.11 -1.84 3.34
N TYR A 310 -13.17 -2.62 3.11
CA TYR A 310 -13.62 -2.96 1.77
C TYR A 310 -14.40 -1.84 1.05
N PHE A 311 -15.37 -1.20 1.71
CA PHE A 311 -16.33 -0.30 1.04
C PHE A 311 -15.69 0.91 0.32
N ASN A 312 -14.54 1.39 0.77
CA ASN A 312 -13.86 2.56 0.18
C ASN A 312 -12.47 2.23 -0.40
N ASN A 313 -11.84 1.11 -0.02
CA ASN A 313 -10.42 0.88 -0.24
C ASN A 313 -10.09 -0.37 -1.06
N GLY A 314 -11.07 -1.23 -1.32
CA GLY A 314 -10.84 -2.62 -1.72
C GLY A 314 -10.19 -3.42 -0.58
N TRP A 315 -10.05 -4.72 -0.75
CA TRP A 315 -9.41 -5.58 0.24
C TRP A 315 -7.90 -5.32 0.23
N ASN A 316 -7.44 -4.35 1.02
CA ASN A 316 -6.03 -4.05 1.29
C ASN A 316 -5.72 -4.26 2.79
N SER A 317 -4.47 -4.55 3.14
CA SER A 317 -4.04 -4.59 4.54
C SER A 317 -4.30 -3.22 5.17
N LEU A 318 -4.79 -3.15 6.41
CA LEU A 318 -4.98 -1.90 7.15
C LEU A 318 -3.71 -1.04 7.17
N GLU A 319 -2.57 -1.70 7.36
CA GLU A 319 -1.25 -1.10 7.17
C GLU A 319 -1.08 -0.65 5.72
N GLY A 320 -0.92 0.66 5.52
CA GLY A 320 -0.59 1.24 4.21
C GLY A 320 -1.78 1.53 3.28
N ILE A 321 -3.04 1.39 3.73
CA ILE A 321 -4.20 1.84 2.94
C ILE A 321 -4.07 3.33 2.60
N ILE A 322 -3.71 4.13 3.60
CA ILE A 322 -3.55 5.57 3.48
C ILE A 322 -2.06 5.87 3.41
N ASN A 323 -1.69 6.64 2.39
CA ASN A 323 -0.31 7.05 2.11
C ASN A 323 -0.17 8.55 2.28
N GLU A 324 0.91 9.01 2.91
CA GLU A 324 1.15 10.42 3.20
C GLU A 324 1.22 11.29 1.94
N ASN A 325 1.83 10.79 0.86
CA ASN A 325 1.97 11.51 -0.41
C ASN A 325 0.64 11.60 -1.11
N THR A 326 -0.04 10.47 -1.29
CA THR A 326 -1.35 10.44 -1.94
C THR A 326 -2.36 11.27 -1.16
N THR A 327 -2.31 11.22 0.17
CA THR A 327 -3.17 12.04 1.03
C THR A 327 -2.88 13.52 0.86
N MET A 328 -1.60 13.91 0.81
CA MET A 328 -1.21 15.29 0.49
C MET A 328 -1.76 15.72 -0.86
N TYR A 329 -1.53 14.96 -1.94
CA TYR A 329 -2.05 15.26 -3.27
C TYR A 329 -3.57 15.37 -3.29
N GLY A 330 -4.27 14.43 -2.64
CA GLY A 330 -5.73 14.43 -2.53
C GLY A 330 -6.27 15.65 -1.80
N LEU A 331 -5.60 16.12 -0.75
CA LEU A 331 -5.95 17.37 -0.08
C LEU A 331 -5.80 18.59 -0.99
N PHE A 332 -4.73 18.66 -1.78
CA PHE A 332 -4.54 19.73 -2.77
C PHE A 332 -5.62 19.69 -3.86
N ILE A 333 -5.90 18.51 -4.43
CA ILE A 333 -6.97 18.35 -5.42
C ILE A 333 -8.32 18.75 -4.83
N ALA A 334 -8.65 18.27 -3.62
CA ALA A 334 -9.91 18.59 -2.96
C ALA A 334 -10.05 20.08 -2.64
N ARG A 335 -8.95 20.75 -2.28
CA ARG A 335 -8.95 22.21 -2.09
C ARG A 335 -9.26 22.94 -3.39
N GLU A 336 -8.58 22.62 -4.48
CA GLU A 336 -8.78 23.27 -5.78
C GLU A 336 -10.18 23.02 -6.36
N LEU A 337 -10.72 21.82 -6.15
CA LEU A 337 -12.10 21.48 -6.53
C LEU A 337 -13.15 22.03 -5.55
N SER A 338 -12.74 22.73 -4.49
CA SER A 338 -13.62 23.23 -3.41
C SER A 338 -14.44 22.12 -2.71
N GLN A 339 -13.87 20.92 -2.63
CA GLN A 339 -14.46 19.70 -2.02
C GLN A 339 -13.75 19.24 -0.75
N ILE A 340 -12.84 20.05 -0.18
CA ILE A 340 -12.12 19.67 1.05
C ILE A 340 -13.06 19.36 2.23
N ASN A 341 -14.24 20.00 2.28
CA ASN A 341 -15.25 19.80 3.32
C ASN A 341 -16.07 18.50 3.14
N GLU A 342 -15.95 17.83 1.99
CA GLU A 342 -16.56 16.52 1.73
C GLU A 342 -15.72 15.37 2.32
N LEU A 343 -14.53 15.68 2.85
CA LEU A 343 -13.61 14.71 3.46
C LEU A 343 -13.84 14.63 4.98
N ASN A 344 -13.55 13.46 5.57
CA ASN A 344 -13.44 13.28 7.02
C ASN A 344 -12.14 13.93 7.54
N LEU A 345 -12.18 15.25 7.71
CA LEU A 345 -11.02 16.03 8.15
C LEU A 345 -10.50 15.58 9.53
N SER A 346 -11.38 15.13 10.43
CA SER A 346 -10.97 14.60 11.73
C SER A 346 -10.13 13.33 11.58
N GLY A 347 -10.57 12.39 10.73
CA GLY A 347 -9.81 11.20 10.43
C GLY A 347 -8.45 11.50 9.77
N ILE A 348 -8.41 12.46 8.84
CA ILE A 348 -7.15 12.89 8.19
C ILE A 348 -6.20 13.57 9.19
N LYS A 349 -6.73 14.38 10.10
CA LYS A 349 -5.94 14.99 11.19
C LYS A 349 -5.35 13.94 12.12
N ASN A 350 -6.15 12.94 12.51
CA ASN A 350 -5.67 11.84 13.34
C ASN A 350 -4.53 11.07 12.64
N TYR A 351 -4.68 10.78 11.34
CA TYR A 351 -3.63 10.16 10.54
C TYR A 351 -2.30 10.94 10.61
N TYR A 352 -2.33 12.24 10.30
CA TYR A 352 -1.12 13.07 10.33
C TYR A 352 -0.59 13.31 11.74
N SER A 353 -1.46 13.34 12.76
CA SER A 353 -1.04 13.39 14.16
C SER A 353 -0.22 12.17 14.53
N SER A 354 -0.70 10.97 14.21
CA SER A 354 0.02 9.72 14.47
C SER A 354 1.36 9.68 13.75
N LEU A 355 1.41 10.09 12.47
CA LEU A 355 2.67 10.17 11.72
C LEU A 355 3.66 11.17 12.32
N LEU A 356 3.19 12.32 12.78
CA LEU A 356 4.03 13.32 13.42
C LEU A 356 4.62 12.78 14.74
N THR A 357 3.80 12.15 15.58
CA THR A 357 4.27 11.54 16.83
C THR A 357 5.31 10.43 16.59
N GLN A 358 5.15 9.62 15.54
CA GLN A 358 6.16 8.62 15.17
C GLN A 358 7.51 9.26 14.80
N ILE A 359 7.47 10.37 14.08
CA ILE A 359 8.67 11.11 13.66
C ILE A 359 9.32 11.85 14.83
N GLU A 360 8.52 12.36 15.77
CA GLU A 360 8.98 13.05 16.99
C GLU A 360 9.81 12.14 17.92
N ASN A 361 9.59 10.83 17.86
CA ASN A 361 10.31 9.85 18.68
C ASN A 361 11.72 9.50 18.16
N SER A 362 12.17 10.11 17.06
CA SER A 362 13.50 9.88 16.49
C SER A 362 14.51 10.90 17.02
N ASP A 363 15.57 10.45 17.69
CA ASP A 363 16.59 11.34 18.25
C ASP A 363 17.69 11.77 17.25
N SER A 364 17.75 11.15 16.07
CA SER A 364 18.77 11.43 15.05
C SER A 364 18.18 11.92 13.72
N PHE A 365 18.99 12.58 12.90
CA PHE A 365 18.61 12.91 11.52
C PHE A 365 18.40 11.63 10.72
N ASN A 366 17.29 11.61 9.99
CA ASN A 366 16.95 10.50 9.11
C ASN A 366 16.26 11.08 7.88
N THR A 367 16.96 11.02 6.75
CA THR A 367 16.50 11.58 5.47
C THR A 367 15.08 11.16 5.12
N PHE A 368 14.71 9.90 5.36
CA PHE A 368 13.36 9.42 5.08
C PHE A 368 12.31 10.09 5.98
N LEU A 369 12.58 10.21 7.28
CA LEU A 369 11.68 10.87 8.23
C LEU A 369 11.57 12.38 7.98
N ASP A 370 12.67 13.05 7.62
CA ASP A 370 12.68 14.49 7.35
C ASP A 370 11.91 14.82 6.05
N LEU A 371 12.06 13.98 5.01
CA LEU A 371 11.25 14.08 3.79
C LEU A 371 9.76 13.83 4.08
N LYS A 372 9.45 12.88 4.97
CA LYS A 372 8.09 12.63 5.44
C LYS A 372 7.52 13.82 6.21
N PHE A 373 8.32 14.44 7.08
CA PHE A 373 7.91 15.65 7.80
C PHE A 373 7.56 16.82 6.88
N ARG A 374 8.27 16.97 5.75
CA ARG A 374 7.90 17.96 4.71
C ARG A 374 6.51 17.69 4.12
N ILE A 375 6.17 16.43 3.85
CA ILE A 375 4.85 16.03 3.33
C ILE A 375 3.76 16.32 4.36
N ILE A 376 4.01 15.99 5.63
CA ILE A 376 3.11 16.30 6.75
C ILE A 376 2.89 17.81 6.84
N SER A 377 3.97 18.61 6.80
CA SER A 377 3.91 20.08 6.89
C SER A 377 3.02 20.70 5.81
N LYS A 378 3.12 20.24 4.56
CA LYS A 378 2.24 20.68 3.46
C LYS A 378 0.78 20.35 3.76
N SER A 379 0.54 19.15 4.25
CA SER A 379 -0.81 18.63 4.48
C SER A 379 -1.51 19.33 5.64
N ILE A 380 -0.82 19.53 6.77
CA ILE A 380 -1.42 20.19 7.95
C ILE A 380 -1.75 21.67 7.69
N ILE A 381 -0.97 22.34 6.83
CA ILE A 381 -1.29 23.71 6.39
C ILE A 381 -2.56 23.72 5.55
N VAL A 382 -2.73 22.76 4.62
CA VAL A 382 -3.97 22.63 3.83
C VAL A 382 -5.18 22.34 4.72
N LEU A 383 -5.02 21.55 5.78
CA LEU A 383 -6.07 21.24 6.76
C LEU A 383 -6.42 22.42 7.69
N GLY A 384 -5.53 23.41 7.83
CA GLY A 384 -5.71 24.56 8.72
C GLY A 384 -5.80 24.21 10.21
N ASP A 385 -5.27 23.06 10.63
CA ASP A 385 -5.36 22.61 12.02
C ASP A 385 -4.31 23.29 12.91
N LYS A 386 -4.75 24.22 13.77
CA LYS A 386 -3.84 25.03 14.59
C LYS A 386 -2.99 24.22 15.57
N GLU A 387 -3.54 23.15 16.12
CA GLU A 387 -2.82 22.32 17.09
C GLU A 387 -1.71 21.52 16.40
N LEU A 388 -2.04 20.84 15.30
CA LEU A 388 -1.05 20.11 14.50
C LEU A 388 0.03 21.04 13.94
N ILE A 389 -0.35 22.22 13.46
CA ILE A 389 0.62 23.24 13.01
C ILE A 389 1.58 23.61 14.15
N ASN A 390 1.07 23.85 15.36
CA ASN A 390 1.92 24.19 16.50
C ASN A 390 2.82 23.02 16.94
N ASN A 391 2.34 21.78 16.87
CA ASN A 391 3.14 20.59 17.14
C ASN A 391 4.29 20.46 16.13
N ALA A 392 3.98 20.55 14.84
CA ALA A 392 4.97 20.52 13.77
C ALA A 392 6.00 21.65 13.89
N LYS A 393 5.58 22.86 14.27
CA LYS A 393 6.51 23.98 14.55
C LYS A 393 7.47 23.67 15.69
N ARG A 394 6.98 23.07 16.79
CA ARG A 394 7.82 22.68 17.93
C ARG A 394 8.85 21.63 17.53
N TYR A 395 8.43 20.60 16.81
CA TYR A 395 9.32 19.57 16.26
C TYR A 395 10.36 20.17 15.31
N LEU A 396 9.95 21.02 14.37
CA LEU A 396 10.87 21.65 13.43
C LEU A 396 11.93 22.48 14.17
N LEU A 397 11.53 23.29 15.16
CA LEU A 397 12.46 24.09 15.95
C LEU A 397 13.41 23.23 16.78
N SER A 398 12.97 22.08 17.30
CA SER A 398 13.86 21.15 18.01
C SER A 398 14.87 20.53 17.04
N ARG A 399 14.45 20.12 15.84
CA ARG A 399 15.33 19.58 14.80
C ARG A 399 16.35 20.59 14.28
N ILE A 400 15.94 21.83 14.02
CA ILE A 400 16.84 22.88 13.52
C ILE A 400 17.95 23.20 14.52
N LYS A 401 17.67 23.14 15.83
CA LYS A 401 18.71 23.30 16.87
C LYS A 401 19.79 22.22 16.84
N LEU A 402 19.49 21.06 16.27
CA LEU A 402 20.42 19.94 16.15
C LEU A 402 21.27 19.99 14.87
N LEU A 403 21.08 20.98 13.98
CA LEU A 403 21.86 21.16 12.74
C LEU A 403 23.34 21.55 12.99
N SER A 404 23.91 21.17 14.14
CA SER A 404 25.28 21.41 14.54
C SER A 404 26.01 20.09 14.80
N GLY A 405 27.08 19.81 14.07
CA GLY A 405 28.12 18.88 14.54
C GLY A 405 28.21 17.48 13.90
N GLU A 406 27.47 17.16 12.83
CA GLU A 406 27.66 15.92 12.05
C GLU A 406 27.41 16.17 10.55
N GLU A 407 27.86 15.27 9.68
CA GLU A 407 27.55 15.31 8.25
C GLU A 407 26.07 14.92 8.02
N ILE A 408 25.21 15.92 7.80
CA ILE A 408 23.75 15.74 7.65
C ILE A 408 23.38 15.83 6.17
N ASN A 409 22.68 14.84 5.63
CA ASN A 409 22.27 14.83 4.22
C ASN A 409 21.55 16.13 3.81
N ILE A 410 21.96 16.72 2.67
CA ILE A 410 21.38 17.96 2.12
C ILE A 410 19.86 17.86 1.88
N LEU A 411 19.35 16.67 1.59
CA LEU A 411 17.91 16.43 1.44
C LEU A 411 17.16 16.63 2.76
N SER A 412 17.72 16.20 3.89
CA SER A 412 17.16 16.47 5.22
C SER A 412 17.12 17.97 5.50
N ILE A 413 18.22 18.67 5.25
CA ILE A 413 18.33 20.11 5.47
C ILE A 413 17.30 20.86 4.61
N THR A 414 17.23 20.54 3.32
CA THR A 414 16.27 21.12 2.37
C THR A 414 14.83 20.86 2.82
N ALA A 415 14.51 19.64 3.28
CA ALA A 415 13.17 19.29 3.75
C ALA A 415 12.76 20.09 4.99
N LEU A 416 13.67 20.30 5.94
CA LEU A 416 13.42 21.10 7.15
C LEU A 416 13.25 22.58 6.81
N PHE A 417 14.06 23.12 5.91
CA PHE A 417 13.97 24.50 5.44
C PHE A 417 12.70 24.77 4.64
N GLU A 418 12.32 23.87 3.73
CA GLU A 418 11.00 23.92 3.08
C GLU A 418 9.88 23.94 4.12
N SER A 419 9.96 23.07 5.13
CA SER A 419 8.97 22.98 6.20
C SER A 419 8.92 24.27 7.03
N ALA A 420 10.05 24.92 7.28
CA ALA A 420 10.11 26.22 7.96
C ALA A 420 9.34 27.29 7.19
N LYS A 421 9.52 27.34 5.87
CA LYS A 421 8.76 28.26 5.02
C LYS A 421 7.27 27.95 5.06
N ILE A 422 6.90 26.69 4.83
CA ILE A 422 5.50 26.22 4.81
C ILE A 422 4.78 26.53 6.13
N LEU A 423 5.43 26.31 7.26
CA LEU A 423 4.86 26.54 8.59
C LEU A 423 4.94 28.02 9.02
N GLY A 424 5.65 28.89 8.28
CA GLY A 424 5.90 30.27 8.67
C GLY A 424 6.75 30.38 9.94
N VAL A 425 7.77 29.52 10.07
CA VAL A 425 8.76 29.58 11.16
C VAL A 425 9.93 30.43 10.70
N GLN A 426 10.18 31.53 11.41
CA GLN A 426 11.36 32.36 11.19
C GLN A 426 12.58 31.71 11.85
N LEU A 427 13.64 31.50 11.07
CA LEU A 427 14.89 30.87 11.53
C LEU A 427 15.95 31.90 11.94
N GLY A 428 15.55 33.11 12.35
CA GLY A 428 16.46 34.24 12.56
C GLY A 428 17.58 34.03 13.61
N GLN A 429 17.52 33.01 14.45
CA GLN A 429 18.63 32.62 15.35
C GLN A 429 19.67 31.71 14.68
N TYR A 430 19.30 31.08 13.56
CA TYR A 430 20.17 30.19 12.79
C TYR A 430 21.01 30.98 11.77
N GLU A 431 20.43 32.02 11.17
CA GLU A 431 21.11 32.91 10.22
C GLU A 431 22.38 33.53 10.83
N GLY A 432 23.54 33.25 10.21
CA GLY A 432 24.84 33.79 10.63
C GLY A 432 25.52 33.07 11.80
N SER A 433 24.91 32.01 12.35
CA SER A 433 25.50 31.16 13.41
C SER A 433 26.72 30.37 12.91
N GLU A 434 27.54 29.82 13.83
CA GLU A 434 28.63 28.91 13.44
C GLU A 434 28.12 27.66 12.72
N SER A 435 26.96 27.13 13.15
CA SER A 435 26.31 25.99 12.52
C SER A 435 25.89 26.30 11.08
N SER A 436 25.33 27.49 10.84
CA SER A 436 24.94 27.92 9.49
C SER A 436 26.16 28.11 8.58
N LYS A 437 27.25 28.68 9.10
CA LYS A 437 28.53 28.80 8.38
C LYS A 437 29.16 27.43 8.08
N SER A 438 29.05 26.48 9.00
CA SER A 438 29.51 25.11 8.79
C SER A 438 28.74 24.43 7.66
N LEU A 439 27.40 24.50 7.66
CA LEU A 439 26.58 23.95 6.58
C LEU A 439 26.86 24.63 5.23
N PHE A 440 27.04 25.96 5.23
CA PHE A 440 27.45 26.68 4.01
C PHE A 440 28.74 26.08 3.43
N ASN A 441 29.77 25.92 4.25
CA ASN A 441 31.06 25.42 3.80
C ASN A 441 31.02 23.97 3.33
N GLN A 442 30.12 23.17 3.91
CA GLN A 442 29.94 21.77 3.56
C GLN A 442 29.24 21.59 2.21
N TYR A 443 28.26 22.45 1.89
CA TYR A 443 27.39 22.29 0.72
C TYR A 443 27.49 23.42 -0.30
N LYS A 444 28.51 24.28 -0.20
CA LYS A 444 28.82 25.26 -1.24
C LYS A 444 29.12 24.52 -2.56
N LEU A 445 28.64 25.10 -3.66
CA LEU A 445 28.93 24.60 -5.00
C LEU A 445 29.99 25.48 -5.65
N ASP A 446 30.99 24.84 -6.26
CA ASP A 446 32.07 25.56 -6.96
C ASP A 446 31.64 26.03 -8.36
N ASN A 447 30.70 25.33 -9.02
CA ASN A 447 30.13 25.73 -10.31
C ASN A 447 28.63 25.38 -10.42
N ILE A 448 27.77 26.39 -10.49
CA ILE A 448 26.31 26.24 -10.56
C ILE A 448 25.85 25.73 -11.95
N ASN A 449 26.66 25.86 -13.00
CA ASN A 449 26.24 25.52 -14.36
C ASN A 449 26.40 24.03 -14.73
N GLU A 450 26.99 23.21 -13.85
CA GLU A 450 27.26 21.77 -14.09
C GLU A 450 26.37 20.83 -13.27
N ILE A 451 25.45 21.37 -12.48
CA ILE A 451 24.57 20.59 -11.60
C ILE A 451 23.23 20.31 -12.29
N ASN A 452 22.47 19.35 -11.78
CA ASN A 452 21.09 19.14 -12.22
C ASN A 452 20.13 20.13 -11.52
N ILE A 453 18.91 20.26 -12.04
CA ILE A 453 17.94 21.23 -11.51
C ILE A 453 17.53 20.97 -10.05
N GLU A 454 17.63 19.73 -9.57
CA GLU A 454 17.34 19.38 -8.18
C GLU A 454 18.44 19.89 -7.22
N GLN A 455 19.70 19.68 -7.59
CA GLN A 455 20.86 20.22 -6.88
C GLN A 455 20.82 21.76 -6.87
N LEU A 456 20.41 22.37 -7.97
CA LEU A 456 20.19 23.82 -8.06
C LEU A 456 19.15 24.30 -7.05
N TYR A 457 18.01 23.60 -6.94
CA TYR A 457 16.98 23.92 -5.97
C TYR A 457 17.48 23.81 -4.53
N GLN A 458 18.15 22.70 -4.19
CA GLN A 458 18.74 22.47 -2.87
C GLN A 458 19.72 23.59 -2.49
N TYR A 459 20.59 23.97 -3.45
CA TYR A 459 21.54 25.06 -3.27
C TYR A 459 20.83 26.39 -2.97
N PHE A 460 19.82 26.79 -3.76
CA PHE A 460 19.14 28.06 -3.51
C PHE A 460 18.37 28.08 -2.19
N VAL A 461 17.71 26.97 -1.81
CA VAL A 461 17.02 26.87 -0.51
C VAL A 461 18.00 27.01 0.64
N LEU A 462 19.18 26.39 0.52
CA LEU A 462 20.27 26.52 1.48
C LEU A 462 20.73 27.98 1.57
N GLN A 463 21.07 28.63 0.44
CA GLN A 463 21.54 30.01 0.43
C GLN A 463 20.55 30.99 1.09
N TYR A 464 19.25 30.82 0.81
CA TYR A 464 18.18 31.63 1.38
C TYR A 464 18.21 31.67 2.92
N TYR A 465 18.34 30.50 3.56
CA TYR A 465 18.34 30.39 5.02
C TYR A 465 19.69 30.61 5.70
N LEU A 466 20.76 30.69 4.91
CA LEU A 466 22.10 31.01 5.41
C LEU A 466 22.41 32.51 5.36
N GLY A 467 21.46 33.33 4.89
CA GLY A 467 21.59 34.80 4.81
C GLY A 467 22.39 35.29 3.60
N SER A 468 22.89 34.37 2.76
CA SER A 468 23.48 34.66 1.46
C SER A 468 22.35 34.95 0.47
N HIS A 469 21.87 36.20 0.43
CA HIS A 469 20.83 36.58 -0.52
C HIS A 469 21.31 36.30 -1.95
N VAL A 470 20.70 35.31 -2.60
CA VAL A 470 20.88 35.08 -4.03
C VAL A 470 19.90 35.99 -4.75
N ASP A 471 20.42 36.82 -5.65
CA ASP A 471 19.63 37.71 -6.46
C ASP A 471 18.58 36.90 -7.25
N SER A 472 17.34 37.40 -7.28
CA SER A 472 16.25 36.79 -8.04
C SER A 472 16.58 36.69 -9.53
N ASP A 473 17.38 37.62 -10.07
CA ASP A 473 17.86 37.58 -11.45
C ASP A 473 18.84 36.41 -11.68
N ILE A 474 19.71 36.11 -10.71
CA ILE A 474 20.62 34.95 -10.79
C ILE A 474 19.82 33.65 -10.76
N ILE A 475 18.85 33.53 -9.85
CA ILE A 475 18.00 32.33 -9.76
C ILE A 475 17.25 32.13 -11.07
N LYS A 476 16.67 33.20 -11.61
CA LYS A 476 15.96 33.19 -12.89
C LYS A 476 16.87 32.72 -14.03
N GLU A 477 18.05 33.29 -14.18
CA GLU A 477 19.00 32.92 -15.23
C GLU A 477 19.44 31.46 -15.13
N SER A 478 19.71 30.96 -13.91
CA SER A 478 20.06 29.55 -13.70
C SER A 478 18.92 28.60 -14.07
N VAL A 479 17.68 28.91 -13.66
CA VAL A 479 16.50 28.07 -13.97
C VAL A 479 16.23 28.00 -15.47
N LEU A 480 16.39 29.12 -16.19
CA LEU A 480 16.15 29.20 -17.63
C LEU A 480 17.08 28.30 -18.44
N GLN A 481 18.25 27.90 -17.92
CA GLN A 481 19.15 26.96 -18.61
C GLN A 481 18.53 25.57 -18.81
N TYR A 482 17.54 25.21 -17.99
CA TYR A 482 16.89 23.90 -18.03
C TYR A 482 15.61 23.90 -18.86
N ILE A 483 15.16 25.04 -19.40
CA ILE A 483 13.93 25.08 -20.18
C ILE A 483 14.08 24.28 -21.48
N HIS A 484 13.06 23.51 -21.83
CA HIS A 484 13.04 22.78 -23.07
C HIS A 484 12.21 23.53 -24.14
N PRO A 485 12.68 23.66 -25.39
CA PRO A 485 11.95 24.38 -26.45
C PRO A 485 10.56 23.81 -26.78
N LYS A 486 10.35 22.52 -26.52
CA LYS A 486 9.05 21.83 -26.68
C LYS A 486 8.13 21.93 -25.45
N GLY A 487 8.45 22.78 -24.47
CA GLY A 487 7.74 22.89 -23.20
C GLY A 487 8.37 22.04 -22.08
N GLY A 488 8.06 22.39 -20.84
CA GLY A 488 8.64 21.77 -19.64
C GLY A 488 10.12 22.09 -19.41
N PHE A 489 10.71 21.39 -18.44
CA PHE A 489 12.12 21.51 -18.06
C PHE A 489 12.85 20.18 -18.16
N LYS A 490 14.17 20.27 -18.35
CA LYS A 490 15.12 19.17 -18.44
C LYS A 490 15.78 18.91 -17.09
N PHE A 491 16.19 17.68 -16.83
CA PHE A 491 16.88 17.35 -15.57
C PHE A 491 18.29 17.93 -15.54
N ASN A 492 19.04 17.75 -16.63
CA ASN A 492 20.31 18.43 -16.90
C ASN A 492 20.15 19.43 -18.05
N SER A 493 20.94 20.51 -18.05
CA SER A 493 20.92 21.54 -19.09
C SER A 493 21.19 20.99 -20.51
N TYR A 494 22.02 19.94 -20.59
CA TYR A 494 22.41 19.26 -21.83
C TYR A 494 21.44 18.16 -22.30
N ASP A 495 20.37 17.86 -21.57
CA ASP A 495 19.43 16.81 -21.98
C ASP A 495 18.60 17.24 -23.21
N ASN A 496 18.18 16.25 -24.00
CA ASN A 496 17.42 16.44 -25.24
C ASN A 496 15.91 16.28 -25.07
N SER A 497 15.41 16.09 -23.85
CA SER A 497 13.98 15.86 -23.59
C SER A 497 13.58 16.46 -22.24
N PRO A 498 12.36 17.03 -22.12
CA PRO A 498 11.83 17.46 -20.85
C PRO A 498 11.40 16.26 -20.00
N SER A 499 11.37 16.44 -18.68
CA SER A 499 10.79 15.46 -17.76
C SER A 499 9.77 16.10 -16.82
N LEU A 500 8.78 15.32 -16.38
CA LEU A 500 7.81 15.76 -15.38
C LEU A 500 8.48 16.14 -14.05
N GLU A 501 9.48 15.37 -13.65
CA GLU A 501 10.27 15.61 -12.43
C GLU A 501 10.99 16.95 -12.48
N ALA A 502 11.74 17.21 -13.55
CA ALA A 502 12.46 18.47 -13.70
C ALA A 502 11.50 19.66 -13.81
N THR A 503 10.38 19.48 -14.51
CA THR A 503 9.32 20.50 -14.61
C THR A 503 8.72 20.83 -13.25
N TYR A 504 8.49 19.82 -12.41
CA TYR A 504 8.01 20.01 -11.04
C TYR A 504 9.04 20.74 -10.17
N VAL A 505 10.32 20.37 -10.25
CA VAL A 505 11.40 21.05 -9.52
C VAL A 505 11.53 22.51 -9.98
N ALA A 506 11.48 22.78 -11.28
CA ALA A 506 11.50 24.14 -11.81
C ALA A 506 10.34 24.97 -11.25
N SER A 507 9.12 24.43 -11.26
CA SER A 507 7.97 25.12 -10.67
C SER A 507 8.17 25.39 -9.18
N LYS A 508 8.79 24.46 -8.42
CA LYS A 508 9.13 24.71 -7.02
C LYS A 508 10.08 25.89 -6.90
N ILE A 509 11.15 25.96 -7.69
CA ILE A 509 12.10 27.07 -7.63
C ILE A 509 11.37 28.40 -7.91
N ILE A 510 10.61 28.47 -9.01
CA ILE A 510 9.88 29.68 -9.42
C ILE A 510 8.98 30.18 -8.29
N ARG A 511 8.18 29.30 -7.67
CA ARG A 511 7.23 29.70 -6.62
C ARG A 511 7.88 29.93 -5.27
N TYR A 512 8.88 29.11 -4.94
CA TYR A 512 9.59 29.24 -3.69
C TYR A 512 10.29 30.60 -3.60
N PHE A 513 10.83 31.10 -4.71
CA PHE A 513 11.51 32.40 -4.80
C PHE A 513 10.66 33.53 -5.37
N LYS A 514 9.35 33.33 -5.57
CA LYS A 514 8.39 34.35 -6.05
C LYS A 514 8.78 34.96 -7.40
N LEU A 515 9.19 34.13 -8.36
CA LEU A 515 9.64 34.52 -9.69
C LEU A 515 8.51 34.52 -10.75
N GLU A 516 7.25 34.33 -10.36
CA GLU A 516 6.14 34.10 -11.29
C GLU A 516 5.95 35.26 -12.28
N ASP A 517 6.08 36.50 -11.82
CA ASP A 517 5.97 37.68 -12.68
C ASP A 517 7.12 37.75 -13.70
N LEU A 518 8.34 37.34 -13.27
CA LEU A 518 9.56 37.36 -14.07
C LEU A 518 9.62 36.23 -15.11
N LEU A 519 8.84 35.16 -14.90
CA LEU A 519 8.83 33.92 -15.71
C LEU A 519 7.43 33.57 -16.22
N SER A 520 6.57 34.58 -16.40
CA SER A 520 5.16 34.39 -16.78
C SER A 520 4.99 33.66 -18.13
N LYS A 521 5.88 33.87 -19.10
CA LYS A 521 5.83 33.16 -20.40
C LYS A 521 6.19 31.68 -20.25
N GLU A 522 7.18 31.40 -19.42
CA GLU A 522 7.68 30.06 -19.14
C GLU A 522 6.66 29.24 -18.33
N LEU A 523 5.92 29.89 -17.43
CA LEU A 523 4.80 29.30 -16.70
C LEU A 523 3.66 28.84 -17.64
N VAL A 524 3.32 29.63 -18.66
CA VAL A 524 2.33 29.22 -19.67
C VAL A 524 2.81 27.99 -20.45
N SER A 525 4.08 27.96 -20.83
CA SER A 525 4.70 26.81 -21.51
C SER A 525 4.70 25.55 -20.63
N LEU A 526 4.98 25.72 -19.34
CA LEU A 526 4.93 24.65 -18.34
C LEU A 526 3.50 24.10 -18.16
N ASP A 527 2.51 24.98 -18.03
CA ASP A 527 1.11 24.57 -17.88
C ASP A 527 0.61 23.79 -19.10
N ASN A 528 0.95 24.24 -20.31
CA ASN A 528 0.63 23.51 -21.53
C ASN A 528 1.26 22.12 -21.55
N PHE A 529 2.55 22.03 -21.21
CA PHE A 529 3.25 20.75 -21.13
C PHE A 529 2.59 19.80 -20.11
N LEU A 530 2.30 20.27 -18.90
CA LEU A 530 1.67 19.42 -17.86
C LEU A 530 0.25 18.99 -18.27
N ASN A 531 -0.53 19.86 -18.90
CA ASN A 531 -1.86 19.52 -19.40
C ASN A 531 -1.79 18.50 -20.55
N GLU A 532 -0.85 18.65 -21.49
CA GLU A 532 -0.60 17.68 -22.55
C GLU A 532 -0.23 16.32 -21.95
N GLN A 533 0.70 16.27 -20.99
CA GLN A 533 1.05 15.03 -20.29
C GLN A 533 -0.17 14.39 -19.60
N LEU A 534 -1.04 15.20 -18.99
CA LEU A 534 -2.26 14.70 -18.37
C LEU A 534 -3.21 14.03 -19.38
N THR A 535 -3.32 14.54 -20.61
CA THR A 535 -4.13 13.93 -21.67
C THR A 535 -3.55 12.63 -22.23
N LEU A 536 -2.24 12.43 -22.10
CA LEU A 536 -1.54 11.25 -22.60
C LEU A 536 -1.54 10.08 -21.61
N ILE A 537 -1.81 10.35 -20.33
CA ILE A 537 -1.85 9.33 -19.28
C ILE A 537 -3.14 8.50 -19.40
N LYS A 538 -2.99 7.19 -19.60
CA LYS A 538 -4.10 6.22 -19.61
C LYS A 538 -4.43 5.65 -18.23
N ASP A 539 -3.49 5.70 -17.30
CA ASP A 539 -3.66 5.21 -15.93
C ASP A 539 -4.14 6.35 -15.01
N GLU A 540 -5.38 6.24 -14.53
CA GLU A 540 -5.98 7.19 -13.59
C GLU A 540 -5.12 7.42 -12.33
N SER A 541 -4.29 6.45 -11.95
CA SER A 541 -3.33 6.57 -10.86
C SER A 541 -2.30 7.65 -11.13
N ASN A 542 -1.66 7.56 -12.29
CA ASN A 542 -0.64 8.53 -12.72
C ASN A 542 -1.28 9.89 -13.00
N ALA A 543 -2.54 9.91 -13.46
CA ALA A 543 -3.30 11.13 -13.65
C ALA A 543 -3.60 11.83 -12.31
N PHE A 544 -3.93 11.08 -11.26
CA PHE A 544 -4.14 11.61 -9.91
C PHE A 544 -2.87 12.30 -9.38
N PHE A 545 -1.71 11.64 -9.49
CA PHE A 545 -0.44 12.23 -9.07
C PHE A 545 -0.09 13.47 -9.87
N LEU A 546 -0.24 13.43 -11.20
CA LEU A 546 0.04 14.57 -12.04
C LEU A 546 -0.90 15.75 -11.75
N ARG A 547 -2.19 15.52 -11.48
CA ARG A 547 -3.13 16.56 -11.03
C ARG A 547 -2.69 17.16 -9.70
N GLY A 548 -2.32 16.32 -8.73
CA GLY A 548 -1.78 16.78 -7.45
C GLY A 548 -0.52 17.65 -7.63
N LEU A 549 0.41 17.23 -8.49
CA LEU A 549 1.60 18.00 -8.85
C LEU A 549 1.24 19.32 -9.54
N ILE A 550 0.32 19.31 -10.51
CA ILE A 550 -0.18 20.50 -11.19
C ILE A 550 -0.74 21.49 -10.17
N TYR A 551 -1.58 21.04 -9.24
CA TYR A 551 -2.20 21.92 -8.25
C TYR A 551 -1.21 22.44 -7.22
N MET A 552 -0.28 21.63 -6.74
CA MET A 552 0.82 22.13 -5.91
C MET A 552 1.73 23.10 -6.67
N SER A 553 1.90 22.88 -7.98
CA SER A 553 2.62 23.76 -8.91
C SER A 553 1.80 24.97 -9.37
N LYS A 554 0.55 25.14 -8.90
CA LYS A 554 -0.33 26.28 -9.18
C LYS A 554 -0.69 27.07 -7.92
N GLY A 555 -0.82 26.36 -6.80
CA GLY A 555 -1.21 26.90 -5.52
C GLY A 555 -0.10 27.73 -4.89
N ASN A 556 -0.45 28.94 -4.49
CA ASN A 556 0.29 29.65 -3.46
C ASN A 556 0.01 28.98 -2.12
N ILE A 557 0.78 27.96 -1.77
CA ILE A 557 0.84 27.43 -0.38
C ILE A 557 1.18 28.57 0.62
N ASP A 558 1.76 29.67 0.12
CA ASP A 558 2.13 30.88 0.86
C ASP A 558 1.05 32.00 0.88
N SER A 559 -0.10 31.89 0.20
CA SER A 559 -1.01 33.06 0.00
C SER A 559 -1.88 33.46 1.19
N ASP A 560 -1.80 32.79 2.33
CA ASP A 560 -2.69 33.02 3.47
C ASP A 560 -2.35 34.25 4.35
N GLU A 561 -1.42 35.10 3.90
CA GLU A 561 -1.32 36.47 4.44
C GLU A 561 -2.31 37.45 3.79
N ARG A 562 -2.78 37.22 2.55
CA ARG A 562 -3.69 38.16 1.88
C ARG A 562 -5.18 37.94 2.20
N SER A 563 -5.57 36.73 2.63
CA SER A 563 -6.96 36.39 2.99
C SER A 563 -7.34 36.81 4.42
N ARG A 564 -6.38 37.17 5.28
CA ARG A 564 -6.61 37.61 6.67
C ARG A 564 -6.80 39.12 6.84
N GLY A 565 -6.65 39.91 5.78
CA GLY A 565 -6.74 41.38 5.82
C GLY A 565 -8.10 41.99 5.42
N HIS A 566 -9.07 41.18 5.00
CA HIS A 566 -10.38 41.67 4.56
C HIS A 566 -11.51 40.84 5.17
N ASN A 567 -11.70 40.98 6.49
CA ASN A 567 -12.99 40.84 7.17
C ASN A 567 -12.87 41.27 8.64
N GLU A 568 -12.38 42.49 8.88
CA GLU A 568 -12.74 43.25 10.08
C GLU A 568 -12.93 44.72 9.66
N LYS A 569 -14.20 45.06 9.43
CA LYS A 569 -14.75 46.39 9.66
C LYS A 569 -15.98 46.24 10.54
#